data_AF-A0A2N1USW3-F1
#
_entry.id   AF-A0A2N1USW3-F1
#
_cell.length_a   1.000
_cell.length_b   1.000
_cell.length_c   1.000
_cell.angle_alpha   90.00
_cell.angle_beta   90.00
_cell.angle_gamma   90.00
#
_symmetry.space_group_name_H-M   'P 1'
#
loop_
_entity.id
_entity.type
_entity.pdbx_description
1 polymer ?
#
loop_
_entity_poly.entity_id
_entity_poly.type
_entity_poly.pdbx_seq_one_letter_code
_entity_poly.pdbx_strand_id
1 'polypeptide(L)' 'GEPVDLLVNGRLMAKGEVVVINENFGVRITEILGPADRLQNLSG' A
#
# COMPACT_ATOMS: atom_id res chain seq x y z
N GLY A 1 4.00 11.65 9.76
CA GLY A 1 4.27 11.76 8.31
C GLY A 1 2.97 11.55 7.59
N GLU A 2 2.78 12.16 6.43
CA GLU A 2 1.59 11.85 5.62
C GLU A 2 1.69 10.42 5.08
N PRO A 3 0.57 9.65 5.10
CA PRO A 3 0.56 8.32 4.54
C PRO A 3 0.80 8.37 3.04
N VAL A 4 1.58 7.41 2.53
CA VAL A 4 1.86 7.24 1.11
C VAL A 4 0.88 6.27 0.49
N ASP A 5 0.50 6.55 -0.76
CA ASP A 5 -0.35 5.68 -1.56
C ASP A 5 0.49 4.56 -2.17
N LEU A 6 0.01 3.32 -2.02
CA LEU A 6 0.64 2.13 -2.56
C LEU A 6 -0.20 1.63 -3.73
N LEU A 7 0.37 1.71 -4.93
CA LEU A 7 -0.30 1.34 -6.16
C LEU A 7 0.25 0.04 -6.72
N VAL A 8 -0.64 -0.78 -7.30
CA VAL A 8 -0.27 -1.93 -8.12
C VAL A 8 -0.89 -1.71 -9.49
N ASN A 9 -0.08 -1.77 -10.55
CA ASN A 9 -0.51 -1.48 -11.92
C ASN A 9 -1.24 -0.12 -12.06
N GLY A 10 -0.80 0.89 -11.30
CA GLY A 10 -1.42 2.22 -11.30
C GLY A 10 -2.76 2.33 -10.55
N ARG A 11 -3.20 1.28 -9.86
CA ARG A 11 -4.43 1.27 -9.05
C ARG A 11 -4.09 1.29 -7.56
N LEU A 12 -4.74 2.16 -6.79
CA LEU A 12 -4.52 2.32 -5.34
C LEU A 12 -4.93 1.05 -4.58
N MET A 13 -3.98 0.38 -3.92
CA MET A 13 -4.19 -0.88 -3.19
C MET A 13 -4.14 -0.73 -1.68
N ALA A 14 -3.33 0.18 -1.19
CA ALA A 14 -3.08 0.37 0.24
C ALA A 14 -2.61 1.79 0.55
N LYS A 15 -2.67 2.14 1.82
CA LYS A 15 -1.96 3.28 2.39
C LYS A 15 -0.97 2.78 3.42
N GLY A 16 0.16 3.47 3.53
CA GLY A 16 1.18 3.11 4.50
C GLY A 16 2.05 4.28 4.91
N GLU A 17 2.94 4.03 5.85
CA GLU A 17 3.90 5.00 6.35
C GLU A 17 5.31 4.52 6.05
N VAL A 18 6.16 5.44 5.60
CA VAL A 18 7.59 5.16 5.44
C VAL A 18 8.23 5.06 6.82
N VAL A 19 8.92 3.96 7.07
CA VAL A 19 9.62 3.68 8.32
C VAL A 19 11.09 3.36 8.04
N VAL A 20 11.95 3.65 9.01
CA VAL A 20 13.37 3.26 8.96
C VAL A 20 13.66 2.38 10.17
N ILE A 21 14.12 1.15 9.92
CA ILE A 21 14.44 0.16 10.96
C ILE A 21 15.82 -0.39 10.67
N ASN A 22 16.74 -0.29 11.63
CA ASN A 22 18.13 -0.74 11.49
C ASN A 22 18.77 -0.22 10.19
N GLU A 23 18.61 1.08 9.90
CA GLU A 23 19.11 1.74 8.69
C GLU A 23 18.48 1.26 7.36
N ASN A 24 17.45 0.41 7.41
CA ASN A 24 16.70 -0.02 6.24
C ASN A 24 15.39 0.75 6.11
N PHE A 25 15.07 1.19 4.90
CA PHE A 25 13.76 1.77 4.59
C PHE A 25 12.72 0.66 4.42
N GLY A 26 11.53 0.88 4.97
CA GLY A 26 10.37 0.02 4.78
C GLY A 26 9.09 0.83 4.70
N VAL A 27 8.00 0.17 4.33
CA VAL A 27 6.66 0.76 4.39
C VAL A 27 5.80 -0.10 5.29
N ARG A 28 5.24 0.51 6.33
CA ARG A 28 4.27 -0.13 7.22
C ARG A 28 2.87 0.13 6.67
N ILE A 29 2.13 -0.93 6.34
CA ILE A 29 0.75 -0.83 5.88
C ILE A 29 -0.14 -0.37 7.04
N THR A 30 -0.90 0.69 6.82
CA THR A 30 -1.89 1.21 7.78
C THR A 30 -3.31 0.86 7.34
N GLU A 31 -3.57 0.88 6.04
CA GLU A 31 -4.85 0.51 5.46
C GLU A 31 -4.63 -0.28 4.18
N ILE A 32 -5.51 -1.25 3.93
CA ILE A 32 -5.43 -2.08 2.73
C ILE A 32 -6.84 -2.42 2.24
N LEU A 33 -7.04 -2.39 0.93
CA LEU A 33 -8.34 -2.67 0.34
C LEU A 33 -8.86 -4.06 0.73
N GLY A 34 -10.19 -4.23 0.74
CA GLY A 34 -10.81 -5.53 0.97
C GLY A 34 -10.45 -6.53 -0.15
N PRO A 35 -10.45 -7.85 0.12
CA PRO A 35 -10.10 -8.85 -0.90
C PRO A 35 -10.94 -8.77 -2.17
N ALA A 36 -12.25 -8.49 -2.04
CA ALA A 36 -13.16 -8.32 -3.17
C ALA A 36 -12.79 -7.11 -4.03
N ASP A 37 -12.42 -5.98 -3.41
CA ASP A 37 -12.00 -4.76 -4.10
C ASP A 37 -10.63 -4.95 -4.77
N ARG A 38 -9.71 -5.69 -4.13
CA ARG A 38 -8.40 -6.01 -4.74
C ARG A 38 -8.55 -6.84 -6.00
N LEU A 39 -9.43 -7.85 -5.99
CA LEU A 39 -9.65 -8.71 -7.16
C LEU A 39 -10.19 -7.91 -8.34
N GLN A 40 -11.19 -7.04 -8.11
CA GLN A 40 -11.70 -6.13 -9.14
C GLN A 40 -10.61 -5.18 -9.68
N ASN A 41 -9.73 -4.72 -8.79
CA ASN A 41 -8.62 -3.87 -9.17
C ASN A 41 -7.45 -4.63 -9.82
N LEU A 42 -7.43 -5.97 -9.85
CA LEU A 42 -6.38 -6.74 -10.50
C LEU A 42 -6.83 -7.43 -11.80
N SER A 43 -8.13 -7.64 -12.00
CA SER A 43 -8.71 -8.38 -13.13
C SER A 43 -8.82 -7.58 -14.44
N GLY A 44 -7.79 -6.80 -14.79
CA GLY A 44 -7.67 -6.11 -16.08
C GLY A 44 -7.09 -7.00 -17.16
#